data_AF-A0A7Y5GB95-F1
#
_entry.id   AF-A0A7Y5GB95-F1
#
_cell.length_a   1.000
_cell.length_b   1.000
_cell.length_c   1.000
_cell.angle_alpha   90.00
_cell.angle_beta   90.00
_cell.angle_gamma   90.00
#
_symmetry.space_group_name_H-M   'P 1'
#
loop_
_entity.id
_entity.type
_entity.pdbx_description
1 polymer ?
#
loop_
_entity_poly.entity_id
_entity_poly.type
_entity_poly.pdbx_seq_one_letter_code
_entity_poly.pdbx_strand_id
1 'polypeptide(L)'
;MKDRAFAAVFCLIGFVTGSQAGIRAIWAVNDGEKIERDDLSNPNKARNSAWDGKTVRLFGARNEIIAFQVIVESDETPVEGVSIALPRLSSGRSVIHYRAPAADPSSYTGRNIQLFSVNYMLVKEPSRANWVWRPDSPAAPKDPTGWKPVQIVPENARKGRGGFPLRIDPESNQAFWIEIYTPRDLAAGTYRGEVAVQADGRRHRVPVQLELFNFTLPDENSMHAMLYYSGDQPELYQGRNLDAEYHRFAHRNRVELVHAYNESSVKAAMGRFNGKAFLPTEGYSGPGEGTGNRIIPLTFYGPGRQFDEKADAWKRSDGWMSFLAQAVPKALTFLYMPDEPGRQQFDYIRRLADNIHSNPGPGGKLPTFVTHSYTPELEGAIDYWCSGPRGYRIDMALKERTQGRDYWVYNGGRPAGGAVTIDAPATDPRSLIWASFKHGIRLYFYWHATHWRHNSQKQGERNQNVWAETVTFDNRGQPNKPIRDQGFIHGDGVLIYPGEDKLHPDQDRSIAGPISTVQLANFRRGLQDHQYLTMAKQLGLDEVVRTSVEKIVPRVFSEAGETVSFSESGNDYEEARYKLARAIAQAKR
;
A
#
# COMPACT_ATOMS: atom_id res chain seq x y z
N MET A 1 -58.11 -24.38 -64.50
CA MET A 1 -58.65 -23.42 -63.51
C MET A 1 -58.24 -23.91 -62.13
N LYS A 2 -57.62 -23.02 -61.35
CA LYS A 2 -57.36 -23.08 -59.89
C LYS A 2 -56.15 -23.91 -59.40
N ASP A 3 -55.03 -23.20 -59.34
CA ASP A 3 -54.40 -22.69 -58.11
C ASP A 3 -53.76 -23.62 -57.07
N ARG A 4 -52.50 -23.23 -56.75
CA ARG A 4 -51.74 -23.31 -55.48
C ARG A 4 -51.02 -24.63 -55.18
N ALA A 5 -49.85 -24.69 -54.55
CA ALA A 5 -48.81 -23.73 -54.14
C ALA A 5 -47.82 -24.53 -53.25
N PHE A 6 -46.50 -24.32 -53.41
CA PHE A 6 -45.44 -24.40 -52.38
C PHE A 6 -45.15 -25.77 -51.68
N ALA A 7 -43.94 -26.13 -51.24
CA ALA A 7 -42.69 -25.41 -51.05
C ALA A 7 -41.49 -26.36 -51.18
N ALA A 8 -40.39 -25.84 -51.72
CA ALA A 8 -39.10 -26.49 -51.77
C ALA A 8 -38.44 -26.55 -50.38
N VAL A 9 -37.93 -27.72 -50.02
CA VAL A 9 -37.05 -27.91 -48.85
C VAL A 9 -35.66 -27.42 -49.22
N PHE A 10 -35.33 -26.19 -48.83
CA PHE A 10 -33.94 -25.72 -48.82
C PHE A 10 -33.34 -26.02 -47.45
N CYS A 11 -32.53 -27.09 -47.37
CA CYS A 11 -31.60 -27.29 -46.26
C CYS A 11 -30.50 -26.22 -46.34
N LEU A 12 -30.73 -25.07 -45.72
CA LEU A 12 -29.66 -24.16 -45.35
C LEU A 12 -28.99 -24.73 -44.09
N ILE A 13 -27.93 -25.52 -44.31
CA ILE A 13 -26.92 -25.75 -43.29
C ILE A 13 -26.25 -24.39 -43.06
N GLY A 14 -26.79 -23.65 -42.10
CA GLY A 14 -26.10 -22.50 -41.53
C GLY A 14 -24.82 -23.01 -40.89
N PHE A 15 -23.70 -22.80 -41.56
CA PHE A 15 -22.42 -22.73 -40.87
C PHE A 15 -22.58 -21.66 -39.80
N VAL A 16 -22.69 -22.07 -38.54
CA VAL A 16 -22.33 -21.19 -37.42
C VAL A 16 -20.83 -20.99 -37.54
N THR A 17 -20.45 -19.99 -38.34
CA THR A 17 -19.15 -19.35 -38.23
C THR A 17 -19.10 -18.83 -36.81
N GLY A 18 -18.44 -19.57 -35.92
CA GLY A 18 -18.27 -19.17 -34.53
C GLY A 18 -17.76 -17.73 -34.51
N SER A 19 -18.44 -16.84 -33.79
CA SER A 19 -18.01 -15.45 -33.73
C SER A 19 -16.56 -15.42 -33.26
N GLN A 20 -15.72 -14.95 -34.17
CA GLN A 20 -14.50 -14.27 -33.83
C GLN A 20 -14.90 -12.98 -33.09
N ALA A 21 -13.99 -12.41 -32.31
CA ALA A 21 -14.15 -11.14 -31.58
C ALA A 21 -14.70 -11.28 -30.15
N GLY A 22 -13.95 -10.71 -29.21
CA GLY A 22 -14.24 -10.56 -27.79
C GLY A 22 -12.97 -10.10 -27.08
N ILE A 23 -11.81 -10.68 -27.46
CA ILE A 23 -10.49 -10.29 -26.96
C ILE A 23 -9.65 -9.73 -28.10
N ARG A 24 -9.22 -8.47 -27.94
CA ARG A 24 -8.27 -7.77 -28.80
C ARG A 24 -6.82 -8.12 -28.47
N ALA A 25 -6.48 -8.14 -27.19
CA ALA A 25 -5.12 -8.40 -26.73
C ALA A 25 -5.07 -9.00 -25.32
N ILE A 26 -4.03 -9.79 -25.06
CA ILE A 26 -3.63 -10.22 -23.72
C ILE A 26 -2.15 -9.94 -23.57
N TRP A 27 -1.79 -9.15 -22.57
CA TRP A 27 -0.42 -8.72 -22.32
C TRP A 27 -0.19 -8.57 -20.82
N ALA A 28 1.05 -8.29 -20.41
CA ALA A 28 1.39 -8.15 -19.00
C ALA A 28 2.20 -6.89 -18.73
N VAL A 29 2.17 -6.45 -17.48
CA VAL A 29 2.93 -5.29 -16.99
C VAL A 29 3.31 -5.47 -15.53
N ASN A 30 4.33 -4.73 -15.08
CA ASN A 30 4.74 -4.73 -13.68
C ASN A 30 3.65 -4.12 -12.76
N ASP A 31 3.83 -4.27 -11.46
CA ASP A 31 2.91 -3.80 -10.41
C ASP A 31 2.98 -2.28 -10.15
N GLY A 32 3.94 -1.58 -10.75
CA GLY A 32 4.13 -0.13 -10.65
C GLY A 32 3.47 0.71 -11.74
N GLU A 33 2.72 0.11 -12.67
CA GLU A 33 2.01 0.82 -13.74
C GLU A 33 0.49 0.83 -13.47
N LYS A 34 -0.16 1.96 -13.73
CA LYS A 34 -1.63 2.08 -13.77
C LYS A 34 -2.06 2.02 -15.23
N ILE A 35 -2.69 0.92 -15.63
CA ILE A 35 -3.33 0.80 -16.94
C ILE A 35 -4.77 1.22 -16.76
N GLU A 36 -5.21 2.27 -17.44
CA GLU A 36 -6.59 2.75 -17.32
C GLU A 36 -7.54 1.88 -18.11
N ARG A 37 -8.82 1.89 -17.69
CA ARG A 37 -9.84 1.03 -18.29
C ARG A 37 -9.98 1.28 -19.79
N ASP A 38 -9.81 2.50 -20.23
CA ASP A 38 -9.96 2.98 -21.60
C ASP A 38 -8.63 3.17 -22.36
N ASP A 39 -7.49 2.85 -21.75
CA ASP A 39 -6.18 2.96 -22.40
C ASP A 39 -5.82 1.74 -23.27
N LEU A 40 -6.43 1.64 -24.45
CA LEU A 40 -6.18 0.57 -25.41
C LEU A 40 -4.87 0.76 -26.21
N SER A 41 -4.16 1.88 -26.01
CA SER A 41 -2.97 2.26 -26.77
C SER A 41 -1.68 2.28 -25.94
N ASN A 42 -1.73 1.73 -24.72
CA ASN A 42 -0.61 1.79 -23.78
C ASN A 42 0.69 1.20 -24.36
N PRO A 43 1.82 1.94 -24.34
CA PRO A 43 3.09 1.46 -24.90
C PRO A 43 3.67 0.25 -24.17
N ASN A 44 3.32 0.03 -22.89
CA ASN A 44 3.79 -1.14 -22.13
C ASN A 44 3.29 -2.47 -22.72
N LYS A 45 2.26 -2.46 -23.58
CA LYS A 45 1.75 -3.62 -24.31
C LYS A 45 2.83 -4.28 -25.18
N ALA A 46 3.70 -3.48 -25.79
CA ALA A 46 4.78 -3.96 -26.65
C ALA A 46 5.90 -4.61 -25.83
N ARG A 47 6.40 -3.91 -24.81
CA ARG A 47 7.47 -4.37 -23.92
C ARG A 47 7.53 -3.49 -22.67
N ASN A 48 7.86 -4.09 -21.54
CA ASN A 48 8.18 -3.39 -20.29
C ASN A 48 9.11 -4.26 -19.42
N SER A 49 9.40 -3.85 -18.19
CA SER A 49 10.28 -4.57 -17.26
C SER A 49 9.79 -5.99 -16.90
N ALA A 50 8.48 -6.23 -16.93
CA ALA A 50 7.87 -7.52 -16.64
C ALA A 50 7.38 -8.29 -17.87
N TRP A 51 7.49 -7.72 -19.09
CA TRP A 51 6.92 -8.30 -20.31
C TRP A 51 7.85 -8.12 -21.51
N ASP A 52 8.21 -9.22 -22.16
CA ASP A 52 9.07 -9.21 -23.36
C ASP A 52 8.32 -9.20 -24.69
N GLY A 53 6.99 -8.99 -24.66
CA GLY A 53 6.09 -9.13 -25.81
C GLY A 53 5.42 -10.49 -25.90
N LYS A 54 5.90 -11.49 -25.15
CA LYS A 54 5.36 -12.87 -25.17
C LYS A 54 5.34 -13.56 -23.81
N THR A 55 6.32 -13.29 -22.95
CA THR A 55 6.57 -13.97 -21.69
C THR A 55 6.66 -12.95 -20.57
N VAL A 56 6.02 -13.25 -19.45
CA VAL A 56 6.20 -12.49 -18.21
C VAL A 56 7.59 -12.81 -17.64
N ARG A 57 8.41 -11.78 -17.41
CA ARG A 57 9.78 -11.89 -16.88
C ARG A 57 9.84 -11.24 -15.51
N LEU A 58 9.88 -12.06 -14.48
CA LEU A 58 9.95 -11.63 -13.08
C LEU A 58 11.28 -12.02 -12.47
N PHE A 59 11.63 -11.34 -11.40
CA PHE A 59 12.71 -11.73 -10.51
C PHE A 59 12.36 -11.40 -9.07
N GLY A 60 13.02 -12.06 -8.14
CA GLY A 60 12.96 -11.71 -6.72
C GLY A 60 13.85 -12.59 -5.86
N ALA A 61 13.80 -12.35 -4.56
CA ALA A 61 14.48 -13.11 -3.53
C ALA A 61 13.51 -14.05 -2.84
N ARG A 62 14.01 -14.87 -1.91
CA ARG A 62 13.16 -15.61 -0.98
C ARG A 62 12.59 -14.66 0.08
N ASN A 63 11.48 -15.06 0.69
CA ASN A 63 10.72 -14.26 1.65
C ASN A 63 10.20 -12.94 1.05
N GLU A 64 9.79 -12.97 -0.22
CA GLU A 64 9.37 -11.80 -0.98
C GLU A 64 7.93 -12.00 -1.50
N ILE A 65 7.11 -10.95 -1.51
CA ILE A 65 5.91 -10.89 -2.38
C ILE A 65 6.30 -10.19 -3.67
N ILE A 66 6.12 -10.89 -4.78
CA ILE A 66 6.31 -10.38 -6.14
C ILE A 66 4.92 -10.24 -6.76
N ALA A 67 4.66 -9.14 -7.45
CA ALA A 67 3.40 -8.93 -8.15
C ALA A 67 3.61 -8.49 -9.60
N PHE A 68 2.60 -8.77 -10.42
CA PHE A 68 2.49 -8.29 -11.79
C PHE A 68 1.02 -8.30 -12.20
N GLN A 69 0.74 -7.69 -13.34
CA GLN A 69 -0.61 -7.59 -13.91
C GLN A 69 -0.67 -8.32 -15.25
N VAL A 70 -1.78 -9.03 -15.50
CA VAL A 70 -2.18 -9.46 -16.83
C VAL A 70 -3.36 -8.58 -17.25
N ILE A 71 -3.24 -7.93 -18.40
CA ILE A 71 -4.29 -7.09 -18.97
C ILE A 71 -5.00 -7.89 -20.05
N VAL A 72 -6.31 -8.02 -19.92
CA VAL A 72 -7.19 -8.55 -20.97
C VAL A 72 -7.94 -7.38 -21.57
N GLU A 73 -7.76 -7.18 -22.86
CA GLU A 73 -8.34 -6.09 -23.63
C GLU A 73 -9.45 -6.64 -24.51
N SER A 74 -10.66 -6.11 -24.36
CA SER A 74 -11.77 -6.44 -25.25
C SER A 74 -11.69 -5.67 -26.57
N ASP A 75 -12.30 -6.23 -27.62
CA ASP A 75 -12.52 -5.50 -28.87
C ASP A 75 -13.90 -4.82 -28.87
N GLU A 76 -14.50 -4.56 -30.03
CA GLU A 76 -15.82 -3.96 -30.17
C GLU A 76 -16.96 -4.82 -29.58
N THR A 77 -16.67 -6.07 -29.23
CA THR A 77 -17.61 -6.98 -28.57
C THR A 77 -17.21 -7.22 -27.11
N PRO A 78 -18.18 -7.36 -26.18
CA PRO A 78 -17.86 -7.64 -24.78
C PRO A 78 -17.30 -9.05 -24.61
N VAL A 79 -16.51 -9.25 -23.55
CA VAL A 79 -16.18 -10.59 -23.03
C VAL A 79 -17.17 -10.92 -21.94
N GLU A 80 -18.02 -11.93 -22.13
CA GLU A 80 -19.12 -12.22 -21.20
C GLU A 80 -18.65 -12.86 -19.89
N GLY A 81 -17.59 -13.66 -19.95
CA GLY A 81 -16.98 -14.28 -18.78
C GLY A 81 -15.51 -14.56 -18.97
N VAL A 82 -14.67 -13.85 -18.23
CA VAL A 82 -13.22 -14.08 -18.11
C VAL A 82 -12.84 -14.54 -16.71
N SER A 83 -11.89 -15.48 -16.63
CA SER A 83 -11.21 -15.90 -15.40
C SER A 83 -9.73 -16.12 -15.68
N ILE A 84 -8.88 -15.95 -14.68
CA ILE A 84 -7.47 -16.31 -14.79
C ILE A 84 -7.09 -17.40 -13.79
N ALA A 85 -6.07 -18.17 -14.12
CA ALA A 85 -5.46 -19.13 -13.21
C ALA A 85 -3.93 -19.17 -13.40
N LEU A 86 -3.19 -19.25 -12.31
CA LEU A 86 -1.75 -19.60 -12.32
C LEU A 86 -1.56 -20.81 -11.39
N PRO A 87 -1.76 -22.05 -11.88
CA PRO A 87 -1.84 -23.22 -11.00
C PRO A 87 -0.55 -23.50 -10.22
N ARG A 88 0.60 -23.23 -10.85
CA ARG A 88 1.92 -23.40 -10.25
C ARG A 88 3.02 -22.70 -11.04
N LEU A 89 4.15 -22.47 -10.36
CA LEU A 89 5.46 -22.22 -10.96
C LEU A 89 6.44 -23.31 -10.50
N SER A 90 7.30 -23.82 -11.40
CA SER A 90 8.19 -24.95 -11.09
C SER A 90 9.62 -24.75 -11.57
N SER A 91 10.58 -25.23 -10.78
CA SER A 91 12.02 -25.28 -11.09
C SER A 91 12.58 -26.60 -10.55
N GLY A 92 12.85 -27.57 -11.43
CA GLY A 92 13.24 -28.92 -11.03
C GLY A 92 12.18 -29.58 -10.13
N ARG A 93 12.55 -29.92 -8.89
CA ARG A 93 11.64 -30.49 -7.88
C ARG A 93 10.89 -29.44 -7.06
N SER A 94 11.31 -28.18 -7.10
CA SER A 94 10.70 -27.10 -6.31
C SER A 94 9.48 -26.54 -7.04
N VAL A 95 8.38 -26.34 -6.31
CA VAL A 95 7.11 -25.86 -6.86
C VAL A 95 6.50 -24.80 -5.94
N ILE A 96 6.00 -23.72 -6.54
CA ILE A 96 5.15 -22.73 -5.90
C ILE A 96 3.73 -23.03 -6.36
N HIS A 97 2.85 -23.44 -5.46
CA HIS A 97 1.48 -23.84 -5.78
C HIS A 97 0.48 -22.71 -5.54
N TYR A 98 -0.53 -22.65 -6.40
CA TYR A 98 -1.76 -21.96 -6.10
C TYR A 98 -2.62 -22.76 -5.12
N ARG A 99 -3.31 -22.03 -4.24
CA ARG A 99 -4.36 -22.54 -3.38
C ARG A 99 -5.48 -21.50 -3.34
N ALA A 100 -6.71 -21.96 -3.59
CA ALA A 100 -7.89 -21.11 -3.56
C ALA A 100 -8.04 -20.35 -2.23
N PRO A 101 -8.63 -19.15 -2.25
CA PRO A 101 -8.91 -18.36 -1.06
C PRO A 101 -9.80 -19.12 -0.07
N ALA A 102 -9.49 -18.96 1.21
CA ALA A 102 -10.39 -19.34 2.31
C ALA A 102 -11.43 -18.23 2.53
N ALA A 103 -12.38 -18.47 3.44
CA ALA A 103 -13.36 -17.45 3.84
C ALA A 103 -12.67 -16.20 4.42
N ASP A 104 -11.69 -16.38 5.32
CA ASP A 104 -10.80 -15.31 5.78
C ASP A 104 -9.74 -15.02 4.69
N PRO A 105 -9.77 -13.83 4.06
CA PRO A 105 -8.81 -13.46 3.01
C PRO A 105 -7.39 -13.27 3.54
N SER A 106 -7.22 -13.05 4.85
CA SER A 106 -5.93 -12.87 5.52
C SER A 106 -5.27 -14.19 5.91
N SER A 107 -5.94 -15.34 5.72
CA SER A 107 -5.31 -16.64 5.86
C SER A 107 -4.33 -16.88 4.69
N TYR A 108 -3.04 -16.99 4.99
CA TYR A 108 -1.96 -17.08 4.00
C TYR A 108 -1.25 -18.44 3.98
N THR A 109 -1.50 -19.33 4.94
CA THR A 109 -0.83 -20.63 5.04
C THR A 109 -1.04 -21.46 3.76
N GLY A 110 0.05 -21.74 3.04
CA GLY A 110 0.03 -22.48 1.78
C GLY A 110 -0.60 -21.73 0.59
N ARG A 111 -0.91 -20.44 0.73
CA ARG A 111 -1.47 -19.57 -0.33
C ARG A 111 -0.38 -18.71 -0.95
N ASN A 112 0.56 -19.36 -1.63
CA ASN A 112 1.73 -18.70 -2.21
C ASN A 112 1.42 -17.95 -3.52
N ILE A 113 0.37 -18.33 -4.24
CA ILE A 113 -0.12 -17.62 -5.42
C ILE A 113 -1.54 -17.14 -5.11
N GLN A 114 -1.79 -15.84 -5.31
CA GLN A 114 -3.09 -15.22 -5.11
C GLN A 114 -3.49 -14.44 -6.36
N LEU A 115 -4.78 -14.52 -6.71
CA LEU A 115 -5.34 -13.97 -7.94
C LEU A 115 -6.44 -12.97 -7.60
N PHE A 116 -6.43 -11.86 -8.32
CA PHE A 116 -7.34 -10.75 -8.07
C PHE A 116 -7.78 -10.12 -9.39
N SER A 117 -8.99 -9.56 -9.43
CA SER A 117 -9.35 -8.53 -10.42
C SER A 117 -9.00 -7.16 -9.85
N VAL A 118 -8.71 -6.20 -10.72
CA VAL A 118 -8.56 -4.80 -10.32
C VAL A 118 -9.85 -4.05 -10.63
N ASN A 119 -10.45 -3.42 -9.63
CA ASN A 119 -11.62 -2.56 -9.83
C ASN A 119 -11.17 -1.14 -10.22
N TYR A 120 -11.86 -0.57 -11.21
CA TYR A 120 -11.63 0.79 -11.69
C TYR A 120 -12.61 1.77 -11.06
N MET A 121 -12.11 2.95 -10.71
CA MET A 121 -12.92 4.05 -10.18
C MET A 121 -12.75 5.30 -11.04
N LEU A 122 -13.86 5.99 -11.31
CA LEU A 122 -13.84 7.20 -12.12
C LEU A 122 -13.42 8.42 -11.28
N VAL A 123 -12.29 9.02 -11.65
CA VAL A 123 -11.87 10.33 -11.17
C VAL A 123 -12.35 11.38 -12.18
N LYS A 124 -13.36 12.17 -11.79
CA LYS A 124 -14.00 13.17 -12.68
C LYS A 124 -13.26 14.51 -12.71
N GLU A 125 -12.63 14.86 -11.61
CA GLU A 125 -11.81 16.06 -11.46
C GLU A 125 -10.55 15.70 -10.67
N PRO A 126 -9.42 16.37 -10.88
CA PRO A 126 -8.19 16.11 -10.11
C PRO A 126 -8.39 16.45 -8.62
N SER A 127 -7.63 15.80 -7.73
CA SER A 127 -7.54 16.22 -6.33
C SER A 127 -7.13 17.70 -6.24
N ARG A 128 -7.75 18.43 -5.31
CA ARG A 128 -7.46 19.85 -5.04
C ARG A 128 -7.04 20.02 -3.60
N ALA A 129 -5.75 19.84 -3.35
CA ALA A 129 -5.16 19.96 -2.02
C ALA A 129 -3.69 20.37 -2.13
N ASN A 130 -3.37 21.63 -1.82
CA ASN A 130 -2.05 22.22 -2.05
C ASN A 130 -0.91 21.48 -1.32
N TRP A 131 -1.21 20.75 -0.25
CA TRP A 131 -0.24 19.94 0.50
C TRP A 131 0.10 18.61 -0.19
N VAL A 132 -0.77 18.09 -1.07
CA VAL A 132 -0.52 16.90 -1.89
C VAL A 132 0.20 17.29 -3.18
N TRP A 133 -0.38 18.23 -3.95
CA TRP A 133 0.28 18.95 -5.03
C TRP A 133 -0.45 20.27 -5.27
N ARG A 134 0.24 21.24 -5.86
CA ARG A 134 -0.46 22.44 -6.33
C ARG A 134 -1.17 22.11 -7.65
N PRO A 135 -2.48 22.38 -7.79
CA PRO A 135 -3.16 22.29 -9.08
C PRO A 135 -2.39 23.08 -10.14
N ASP A 136 -2.35 22.54 -11.36
CA ASP A 136 -1.69 23.13 -12.54
C ASP A 136 -0.18 23.39 -12.41
N SER A 137 0.45 22.91 -11.33
CA SER A 137 1.90 23.00 -11.17
C SER A 137 2.63 21.96 -12.01
N PRO A 138 3.91 22.17 -12.38
CA PRO A 138 4.73 21.17 -13.06
C PRO A 138 4.93 19.85 -12.29
N ALA A 139 4.55 19.83 -11.01
CA ALA A 139 4.58 18.65 -10.16
C ALA A 139 3.24 17.89 -10.14
N ALA A 140 2.15 18.44 -10.65
CA ALA A 140 0.86 17.75 -10.69
C ALA A 140 0.96 16.47 -11.55
N PRO A 141 0.20 15.39 -11.22
CA PRO A 141 0.11 14.22 -12.08
C PRO A 141 -0.31 14.62 -13.51
N LYS A 142 0.31 14.01 -14.52
CA LYS A 142 0.08 14.35 -15.93
C LYS A 142 -1.32 13.98 -16.41
N ASP A 143 -1.85 12.86 -15.91
CA ASP A 143 -3.19 12.37 -16.21
C ASP A 143 -3.91 11.99 -14.90
N PRO A 144 -4.48 12.97 -14.19
CA PRO A 144 -5.12 12.74 -12.89
C PRO A 144 -6.58 12.26 -13.00
N THR A 145 -7.23 12.41 -14.16
CA THR A 145 -8.67 12.08 -14.36
C THR A 145 -8.85 10.82 -15.18
N GLY A 146 -10.02 10.19 -15.14
CA GLY A 146 -10.29 8.96 -15.90
C GLY A 146 -10.59 7.76 -15.02
N TRP A 147 -10.66 6.57 -15.64
CA TRP A 147 -10.98 5.32 -14.94
C TRP A 147 -9.71 4.69 -14.38
N LYS A 148 -9.36 5.09 -13.16
CA LYS A 148 -8.12 4.66 -12.50
C LYS A 148 -8.27 3.27 -11.87
N PRO A 149 -7.28 2.37 -12.01
CA PRO A 149 -7.23 1.11 -11.27
C PRO A 149 -6.91 1.36 -9.78
N VAL A 150 -7.72 0.81 -8.87
CA VAL A 150 -7.59 1.10 -7.42
C VAL A 150 -7.60 -0.16 -6.56
N GLN A 151 -8.73 -0.87 -6.50
CA GLN A 151 -8.92 -1.96 -5.53
C GLN A 151 -8.53 -3.31 -6.11
N ILE A 152 -7.78 -4.11 -5.35
CA ILE A 152 -7.28 -5.43 -5.75
C ILE A 152 -8.21 -6.49 -5.16
N VAL A 153 -9.27 -6.82 -5.88
CA VAL A 153 -10.42 -7.61 -5.40
C VAL A 153 -10.14 -9.12 -5.54
N PRO A 154 -10.25 -9.91 -4.45
CA PRO A 154 -10.03 -11.36 -4.50
C PRO A 154 -10.92 -12.09 -5.51
N GLU A 155 -10.37 -13.12 -6.16
CA GLU A 155 -11.06 -13.92 -7.17
C GLU A 155 -12.40 -14.55 -6.70
N ASN A 156 -12.56 -14.78 -5.41
CA ASN A 156 -13.77 -15.35 -4.80
C ASN A 156 -14.79 -14.31 -4.35
N ALA A 157 -14.62 -13.03 -4.72
CA ALA A 157 -15.62 -12.01 -4.45
C ALA A 157 -16.96 -12.34 -5.13
N ARG A 158 -18.00 -11.63 -4.73
CA ARG A 158 -19.35 -11.78 -5.29
C ARG A 158 -19.34 -11.57 -6.82
N LYS A 159 -20.09 -12.41 -7.55
CA LYS A 159 -20.28 -12.28 -9.00
C LYS A 159 -20.80 -10.88 -9.36
N GLY A 160 -20.20 -10.26 -10.38
CA GLY A 160 -20.52 -8.89 -10.78
C GLY A 160 -19.86 -7.80 -9.91
N ARG A 161 -19.10 -8.20 -8.88
CA ARG A 161 -18.37 -7.31 -7.98
C ARG A 161 -16.88 -7.66 -7.90
N GLY A 162 -16.31 -8.16 -8.99
CA GLY A 162 -14.88 -8.50 -9.13
C GLY A 162 -14.54 -9.99 -8.96
N GLY A 163 -15.49 -10.80 -8.51
CA GLY A 163 -15.33 -12.26 -8.48
C GLY A 163 -15.25 -12.89 -9.87
N PHE A 164 -14.53 -14.00 -10.00
CA PHE A 164 -14.42 -14.74 -11.25
C PHE A 164 -15.63 -15.68 -11.46
N PRO A 165 -16.11 -15.86 -12.71
CA PRO A 165 -15.76 -15.08 -13.89
C PRO A 165 -16.38 -13.66 -13.85
N LEU A 166 -15.70 -12.69 -14.47
CA LEU A 166 -16.22 -11.33 -14.66
C LEU A 166 -16.43 -10.98 -16.14
N ARG A 167 -17.30 -10.01 -16.40
CA ARG A 167 -17.57 -9.46 -17.73
C ARG A 167 -16.61 -8.29 -18.00
N ILE A 168 -16.13 -8.17 -19.23
CA ILE A 168 -15.40 -6.98 -19.73
C ILE A 168 -16.30 -6.30 -20.75
N ASP A 169 -16.60 -5.01 -20.54
CA ASP A 169 -17.33 -4.21 -21.51
C ASP A 169 -16.52 -4.05 -22.82
N PRO A 170 -17.14 -3.70 -23.96
CA PRO A 170 -16.40 -3.45 -25.19
C PRO A 170 -15.33 -2.38 -25.04
N GLU A 171 -14.27 -2.48 -25.84
CA GLU A 171 -13.20 -1.49 -25.96
C GLU A 171 -12.61 -1.09 -24.59
N SER A 172 -12.39 -2.08 -23.73
CA SER A 172 -11.98 -1.87 -22.35
C SER A 172 -10.89 -2.84 -21.90
N ASN A 173 -10.02 -2.36 -21.02
CA ASN A 173 -9.04 -3.14 -20.29
C ASN A 173 -9.63 -3.69 -18.99
N GLN A 174 -9.42 -4.98 -18.72
CA GLN A 174 -9.52 -5.55 -17.39
C GLN A 174 -8.14 -6.01 -16.91
N ALA A 175 -7.63 -5.35 -15.87
CA ALA A 175 -6.41 -5.77 -15.20
C ALA A 175 -6.69 -6.89 -14.20
N PHE A 176 -5.86 -7.92 -14.25
CA PHE A 176 -5.81 -9.00 -13.28
C PHE A 176 -4.48 -8.93 -12.54
N TRP A 177 -4.55 -8.76 -11.22
CA TRP A 177 -3.37 -8.67 -10.38
C TRP A 177 -3.03 -10.05 -9.83
N ILE A 178 -1.75 -10.42 -9.89
CA ILE A 178 -1.25 -11.72 -9.43
C ILE A 178 -0.14 -11.47 -8.43
N GLU A 179 -0.29 -12.00 -7.22
CA GLU A 179 0.76 -12.00 -6.21
C GLU A 179 1.37 -13.40 -6.06
N ILE A 180 2.70 -13.44 -5.98
CA ILE A 180 3.50 -14.64 -5.76
C ILE A 180 4.38 -14.39 -4.53
N TYR A 181 4.08 -15.09 -3.44
CA TYR A 181 5.01 -15.22 -2.33
C TYR A 181 6.03 -16.30 -2.62
N THR A 182 7.30 -16.01 -2.36
CA THR A 182 8.43 -16.92 -2.48
C THR A 182 8.88 -17.40 -1.10
N PRO A 183 8.45 -18.59 -0.61
CA PRO A 183 8.90 -19.11 0.68
C PRO A 183 10.42 -19.15 0.88
N ARG A 184 10.81 -19.08 2.15
CA ARG A 184 12.21 -18.99 2.63
C ARG A 184 13.09 -20.18 2.24
N ASP A 185 12.48 -21.33 2.03
CA ASP A 185 13.11 -22.63 1.79
C ASP A 185 13.15 -23.01 0.31
N LEU A 186 12.61 -22.18 -0.59
CA LEU A 186 12.66 -22.43 -2.03
C LEU A 186 14.10 -22.50 -2.55
N ALA A 187 14.41 -23.47 -3.42
CA ALA A 187 15.70 -23.49 -4.11
C ALA A 187 15.82 -22.29 -5.07
N ALA A 188 16.97 -21.63 -5.11
CA ALA A 188 17.21 -20.58 -6.10
C ALA A 188 17.19 -21.17 -7.51
N GLY A 189 16.80 -20.38 -8.51
CA GLY A 189 16.74 -20.85 -9.90
C GLY A 189 15.64 -20.18 -10.70
N THR A 190 15.38 -20.73 -11.89
CA THR A 190 14.36 -20.20 -12.80
C THR A 190 13.09 -21.03 -12.72
N TYR A 191 12.04 -20.45 -12.16
CA TYR A 191 10.72 -21.05 -12.07
C TYR A 191 9.89 -20.71 -13.31
N ARG A 192 9.17 -21.70 -13.84
CA ARG A 192 8.34 -21.56 -15.05
C ARG A 192 6.92 -22.05 -14.81
N GLY A 193 5.97 -21.38 -15.46
CA GLY A 193 4.57 -21.78 -15.53
C GLY A 193 3.82 -20.94 -16.57
N GLU A 194 2.50 -20.93 -16.50
CA GLU A 194 1.65 -20.17 -17.40
C GLU A 194 0.44 -19.61 -16.65
N VAL A 195 0.09 -18.36 -16.92
CA VAL A 195 -1.25 -17.85 -16.62
C VAL A 195 -2.19 -18.37 -17.70
N ALA A 196 -3.20 -19.12 -17.32
CA ALA A 196 -4.31 -19.48 -18.18
C ALA A 196 -5.40 -18.42 -18.08
N VAL A 197 -5.71 -17.74 -19.18
CA VAL A 197 -6.85 -16.82 -19.29
C VAL A 197 -7.96 -17.59 -19.99
N GLN A 198 -9.06 -17.82 -19.27
CA GLN A 198 -10.26 -18.48 -19.79
C GLN A 198 -11.29 -17.39 -20.08
N ALA A 199 -11.65 -17.19 -21.35
CA ALA A 199 -12.60 -16.18 -21.79
C ALA A 199 -13.60 -16.80 -22.78
N ASP A 200 -14.89 -16.73 -22.46
CA ASP A 200 -16.00 -17.23 -23.30
C ASP A 200 -15.75 -18.62 -23.89
N GLY A 201 -15.29 -19.54 -23.03
CA GLY A 201 -15.00 -20.93 -23.41
C GLY A 201 -13.64 -21.15 -24.11
N ARG A 202 -12.90 -20.09 -24.46
CA ARG A 202 -11.54 -20.18 -25.04
C ARG A 202 -10.46 -19.99 -23.98
N ARG A 203 -9.36 -20.74 -24.13
CA ARG A 203 -8.19 -20.65 -23.25
C ARG A 203 -7.00 -20.03 -23.97
N HIS A 204 -6.48 -18.95 -23.39
CA HIS A 204 -5.23 -18.32 -23.78
C HIS A 204 -4.16 -18.59 -22.72
N ARG A 205 -2.89 -18.63 -23.13
CA ARG A 205 -1.76 -18.94 -22.23
C ARG A 205 -0.73 -17.83 -22.30
N VAL A 206 -0.38 -17.30 -21.15
CA VAL A 206 0.68 -16.30 -20.98
C VAL A 206 1.82 -16.95 -20.20
N PRO A 207 2.95 -17.31 -20.84
CA PRO A 207 4.10 -17.90 -20.16
C PRO A 207 4.65 -16.98 -19.07
N VAL A 208 5.05 -17.56 -17.94
CA VAL A 208 5.68 -16.85 -16.82
C VAL A 208 7.03 -17.47 -16.50
N GLN A 209 8.04 -16.61 -16.34
CA GLN A 209 9.35 -16.97 -15.83
C GLN A 209 9.70 -16.09 -14.62
N LEU A 210 10.07 -16.73 -13.51
CA LEU A 210 10.55 -16.07 -12.30
C LEU A 210 12.00 -16.50 -12.02
N GLU A 211 12.94 -15.54 -12.07
CA GLU A 211 14.32 -15.72 -11.56
C GLU A 211 14.33 -15.53 -10.04
N LEU A 212 14.52 -16.62 -9.28
CA LEU A 212 14.67 -16.58 -7.83
C LEU A 212 16.14 -16.53 -7.45
N PHE A 213 16.58 -15.42 -6.88
CA PHE A 213 17.95 -15.20 -6.43
C PHE A 213 18.31 -16.02 -5.19
N ASN A 214 19.59 -16.34 -5.03
CA ASN A 214 20.10 -17.12 -3.90
C ASN A 214 20.34 -16.28 -2.63
N PHE A 215 19.34 -15.52 -2.23
CA PHE A 215 19.31 -14.86 -0.92
C PHE A 215 17.87 -14.69 -0.44
N THR A 216 17.73 -14.38 0.85
CA THR A 216 16.44 -14.25 1.54
C THR A 216 16.33 -12.86 2.13
N LEU A 217 15.21 -12.19 1.92
CA LEU A 217 14.91 -10.93 2.58
C LEU A 217 14.60 -11.17 4.07
N PRO A 218 15.02 -10.26 4.98
CA PRO A 218 14.78 -10.43 6.41
C PRO A 218 13.28 -10.34 6.74
N ASP A 219 12.87 -10.99 7.83
CA ASP A 219 11.50 -10.83 8.35
C ASP A 219 11.28 -9.42 8.87
N GLU A 220 12.22 -8.93 9.66
CA GLU A 220 12.21 -7.56 10.16
C GLU A 220 12.31 -6.56 9.00
N ASN A 221 11.53 -5.49 9.10
CA ASN A 221 11.68 -4.35 8.21
C ASN A 221 12.94 -3.56 8.56
N SER A 222 13.58 -3.01 7.53
CA SER A 222 14.71 -2.08 7.65
C SER A 222 14.28 -0.62 7.92
N MET A 223 12.98 -0.33 7.87
CA MET A 223 12.35 0.91 8.32
C MET A 223 10.93 0.62 8.83
N HIS A 224 10.38 1.47 9.69
CA HIS A 224 9.01 1.32 10.19
C HIS A 224 8.00 2.02 9.29
N ALA A 225 6.82 1.43 9.14
CA ALA A 225 5.69 2.03 8.45
C ALA A 225 4.46 1.99 9.36
N MET A 226 4.11 3.15 9.89
CA MET A 226 3.03 3.35 10.84
C MET A 226 1.78 3.82 10.10
N LEU A 227 0.70 3.06 10.16
CA LEU A 227 -0.58 3.41 9.54
C LEU A 227 -1.61 3.53 10.65
N TYR A 228 -2.19 4.72 10.85
CA TYR A 228 -3.27 4.83 11.84
C TYR A 228 -4.49 4.03 11.39
N TYR A 229 -5.11 3.35 12.34
CA TYR A 229 -6.23 2.44 12.11
C TYR A 229 -7.21 2.53 13.27
N SER A 230 -8.49 2.51 12.92
CA SER A 230 -9.58 2.49 13.89
C SER A 230 -10.50 1.29 13.63
N GLY A 231 -10.66 0.44 14.65
CA GLY A 231 -11.48 -0.77 14.56
C GLY A 231 -12.97 -0.50 14.38
N ASP A 232 -13.42 0.71 14.71
CA ASP A 232 -14.81 1.15 14.48
C ASP A 232 -15.17 1.20 12.99
N GLN A 233 -14.19 1.33 12.10
CA GLN A 233 -14.40 1.36 10.65
C GLN A 233 -14.88 -0.01 10.15
N PRO A 234 -14.15 -1.13 10.38
CA PRO A 234 -14.69 -2.48 10.17
C PRO A 234 -16.00 -2.78 10.88
N GLU A 235 -16.17 -2.37 12.14
CA GLU A 235 -17.41 -2.63 12.86
C GLU A 235 -18.61 -1.95 12.18
N LEU A 236 -18.44 -0.71 11.73
CA LEU A 236 -19.48 0.06 11.03
C LEU A 236 -19.79 -0.52 9.64
N TYR A 237 -18.77 -0.76 8.81
CA TYR A 237 -18.97 -1.15 7.41
C TYR A 237 -19.17 -2.66 7.21
N GLN A 238 -18.57 -3.51 8.05
CA GLN A 238 -18.67 -4.98 7.92
C GLN A 238 -19.53 -5.61 9.02
N GLY A 239 -19.99 -4.82 9.99
CA GLY A 239 -20.92 -5.26 11.05
C GLY A 239 -20.26 -6.10 12.14
N ARG A 240 -18.92 -6.18 12.19
CA ARG A 240 -18.18 -6.97 13.17
C ARG A 240 -16.74 -6.48 13.35
N ASN A 241 -16.17 -6.79 14.51
CA ASN A 241 -14.76 -6.56 14.79
C ASN A 241 -13.90 -7.58 14.02
N LEU A 242 -12.93 -7.08 13.25
CA LEU A 242 -12.01 -7.87 12.41
C LEU A 242 -10.55 -7.49 12.68
N ASP A 243 -10.25 -7.10 13.91
CA ASP A 243 -8.96 -6.50 14.27
C ASP A 243 -7.80 -7.50 14.03
N ALA A 244 -8.01 -8.80 14.28
CA ALA A 244 -6.99 -9.82 14.03
C ALA A 244 -6.67 -9.95 12.53
N GLU A 245 -7.69 -10.00 11.66
CA GLU A 245 -7.58 -10.14 10.21
C GLU A 245 -6.93 -8.91 9.58
N TYR A 246 -7.30 -7.71 10.02
CA TYR A 246 -6.71 -6.44 9.54
C TYR A 246 -5.24 -6.31 9.95
N HIS A 247 -4.89 -6.66 11.18
CA HIS A 247 -3.48 -6.67 11.61
C HIS A 247 -2.67 -7.77 10.91
N ARG A 248 -3.24 -8.95 10.66
CA ARG A 248 -2.59 -10.02 9.89
C ARG A 248 -2.32 -9.59 8.44
N PHE A 249 -3.30 -8.95 7.82
CA PHE A 249 -3.18 -8.38 6.48
C PHE A 249 -2.14 -7.27 6.40
N ALA A 250 -2.12 -6.36 7.37
CA ALA A 250 -1.13 -5.28 7.44
C ALA A 250 0.30 -5.83 7.60
N HIS A 251 0.48 -6.80 8.50
CA HIS A 251 1.76 -7.44 8.73
C HIS A 251 2.29 -8.12 7.46
N ARG A 252 1.41 -8.77 6.68
CA ARG A 252 1.74 -9.33 5.35
C ARG A 252 2.23 -8.28 4.36
N ASN A 253 1.75 -7.05 4.50
CA ASN A 253 2.15 -5.90 3.69
C ASN A 253 3.33 -5.11 4.29
N ARG A 254 4.00 -5.66 5.32
CA ARG A 254 5.12 -5.03 6.02
C ARG A 254 4.77 -3.68 6.66
N VAL A 255 3.50 -3.43 6.94
CA VAL A 255 3.04 -2.20 7.62
C VAL A 255 2.44 -2.55 8.99
N GLU A 256 2.50 -1.62 9.93
CA GLU A 256 1.90 -1.77 11.25
C GLU A 256 0.69 -0.84 11.38
N LEU A 257 -0.49 -1.43 11.58
CA LEU A 257 -1.67 -0.67 12.00
C LEU A 257 -1.51 -0.27 13.45
N VAL A 258 -1.80 0.98 13.77
CA VAL A 258 -1.64 1.52 15.13
C VAL A 258 -2.82 2.39 15.55
N HIS A 259 -3.00 2.49 16.85
CA HIS A 259 -3.87 3.44 17.54
C HIS A 259 -3.22 3.79 18.90
N ALA A 260 -3.89 4.59 19.73
CA ALA A 260 -3.43 4.87 21.09
C ALA A 260 -3.55 3.62 21.97
N TYR A 261 -2.47 3.20 22.61
CA TYR A 261 -2.46 2.05 23.51
C TYR A 261 -2.40 2.45 24.99
N ASN A 262 -2.97 1.60 25.83
CA ASN A 262 -2.71 1.51 27.26
C ASN A 262 -2.25 0.08 27.63
N GLU A 263 -1.82 -0.09 28.88
CA GLU A 263 -1.28 -1.35 29.41
C GLU A 263 -2.24 -2.53 29.22
N SER A 264 -3.55 -2.30 29.35
CA SER A 264 -4.57 -3.32 29.15
C SER A 264 -4.70 -3.73 27.68
N SER A 265 -4.76 -2.75 26.77
CA SER A 265 -4.85 -3.01 25.33
C SER A 265 -3.60 -3.71 24.78
N VAL A 266 -2.39 -3.36 25.28
CA VAL A 266 -1.15 -4.07 24.91
C VAL A 266 -1.18 -5.52 25.39
N LYS A 267 -1.63 -5.77 26.63
CA LYS A 267 -1.78 -7.13 27.17
C LYS A 267 -2.78 -7.95 26.36
N ALA A 268 -3.93 -7.36 26.00
CA ALA A 268 -4.95 -8.01 25.17
C ALA A 268 -4.42 -8.36 23.77
N ALA A 269 -3.61 -7.48 23.18
CA ALA A 269 -3.02 -7.65 21.85
C ALA A 269 -1.60 -8.26 21.87
N MET A 270 -1.14 -8.85 22.98
CA MET A 270 0.25 -9.27 23.17
C MET A 270 0.76 -10.23 22.08
N GLY A 271 -0.13 -11.05 21.50
CA GLY A 271 0.19 -11.91 20.37
C GLY A 271 0.76 -11.17 19.15
N ARG A 272 0.37 -9.91 18.93
CA ARG A 272 0.89 -9.06 17.84
C ARG A 272 2.31 -8.58 18.11
N PHE A 273 2.65 -8.32 19.36
CA PHE A 273 3.94 -7.74 19.75
C PHE A 273 5.02 -8.79 20.03
N ASN A 274 4.63 -10.02 20.36
CA ASN A 274 5.56 -11.14 20.53
C ASN A 274 5.62 -12.07 19.30
N GLY A 275 4.87 -11.77 18.24
CA GLY A 275 4.88 -12.51 16.97
C GLY A 275 3.98 -13.74 16.91
N LYS A 276 3.34 -14.16 18.02
CA LYS A 276 2.44 -15.33 18.03
C LYS A 276 1.28 -15.20 17.05
N ALA A 277 0.72 -14.00 16.88
CA ALA A 277 -0.35 -13.73 15.93
C ALA A 277 0.07 -13.95 14.46
N PHE A 278 1.38 -14.01 14.19
CA PHE A 278 1.96 -14.15 12.86
C PHE A 278 2.65 -15.50 12.67
N LEU A 279 2.08 -16.55 13.25
CA LEU A 279 2.52 -17.94 13.07
C LEU A 279 1.62 -18.71 12.09
N PRO A 280 2.12 -19.78 11.45
CA PRO A 280 1.31 -20.66 10.59
C PRO A 280 0.10 -21.27 11.30
N THR A 281 0.21 -21.54 12.60
CA THR A 281 -0.90 -22.04 13.44
C THR A 281 -2.04 -21.03 13.59
N GLU A 282 -1.75 -19.75 13.44
CA GLU A 282 -2.75 -18.67 13.42
C GLU A 282 -3.22 -18.36 11.99
N GLY A 283 -2.81 -19.14 10.99
CA GLY A 283 -3.14 -18.91 9.58
C GLY A 283 -2.22 -17.91 8.86
N TYR A 284 -1.10 -17.52 9.46
CA TYR A 284 -0.13 -16.61 8.83
C TYR A 284 1.04 -17.35 8.20
N SER A 285 1.36 -17.03 6.95
CA SER A 285 2.67 -17.34 6.36
C SER A 285 3.07 -16.23 5.40
N GLY A 286 4.33 -15.78 5.50
CA GLY A 286 4.80 -14.62 4.77
C GLY A 286 6.02 -13.95 5.40
N PRO A 287 6.47 -12.83 4.83
CA PRO A 287 7.45 -11.95 5.46
C PRO A 287 7.03 -11.57 6.87
N GLY A 288 7.93 -11.63 7.84
CA GLY A 288 7.58 -11.30 9.22
C GLY A 288 7.05 -12.48 10.04
N GLU A 289 7.01 -13.69 9.49
CA GLU A 289 6.54 -14.87 10.23
C GLU A 289 7.25 -15.01 11.60
N GLY A 290 6.46 -15.11 12.66
CA GLY A 290 6.94 -15.17 14.05
C GLY A 290 7.58 -13.88 14.59
N THR A 291 7.60 -12.78 13.83
CA THR A 291 8.17 -11.49 14.24
C THR A 291 7.08 -10.56 14.76
N GLY A 292 7.24 -10.01 15.96
CA GLY A 292 6.28 -9.08 16.54
C GLY A 292 6.34 -7.67 15.96
N ASN A 293 5.18 -6.99 15.95
CA ASN A 293 5.06 -5.55 15.73
C ASN A 293 5.80 -4.76 16.82
N ARG A 294 6.25 -3.54 16.49
CA ARG A 294 7.05 -2.71 17.40
C ARG A 294 6.40 -1.39 17.79
N ILE A 295 5.46 -0.86 17.01
CA ILE A 295 4.97 0.50 17.21
C ILE A 295 3.79 0.49 18.20
N ILE A 296 3.98 1.10 19.37
CA ILE A 296 3.01 1.16 20.46
C ILE A 296 2.89 2.60 20.98
N PRO A 297 2.17 3.49 20.28
CA PRO A 297 1.98 4.87 20.71
C PRO A 297 1.17 4.92 22.02
N LEU A 298 1.55 5.81 22.95
CA LEU A 298 0.80 5.99 24.19
C LEU A 298 -0.49 6.77 23.97
N THR A 299 -0.42 7.76 23.10
CA THR A 299 -1.55 8.57 22.66
C THR A 299 -1.53 8.68 21.15
N PHE A 300 -2.63 9.15 20.57
CA PHE A 300 -2.76 9.37 19.14
C PHE A 300 -3.74 10.51 18.90
N TYR A 301 -3.41 11.40 17.93
CA TYR A 301 -4.20 12.61 17.64
C TYR A 301 -4.42 13.53 18.85
N GLY A 302 -3.46 13.54 19.78
CA GLY A 302 -3.43 14.44 20.92
C GLY A 302 -3.08 13.73 22.23
N PRO A 303 -2.60 14.48 23.24
CA PRO A 303 -2.05 13.92 24.47
C PRO A 303 -3.13 13.55 25.51
N GLY A 304 -4.38 13.98 25.32
CA GLY A 304 -5.38 13.98 26.39
C GLY A 304 -5.00 14.93 27.53
N ARG A 305 -5.61 14.77 28.71
CA ARG A 305 -5.39 15.66 29.87
C ARG A 305 -4.45 15.08 30.95
N GLN A 306 -4.05 13.82 30.83
CA GLN A 306 -3.26 13.12 31.84
C GLN A 306 -1.81 13.65 31.98
N PHE A 307 -1.40 14.54 31.08
CA PHE A 307 -0.06 15.13 31.04
C PHE A 307 -0.06 16.63 31.36
N ASP A 308 -1.23 17.21 31.65
CA ASP A 308 -1.38 18.64 31.93
C ASP A 308 -0.71 19.02 33.25
N GLU A 309 -0.94 18.21 34.28
CA GLU A 309 -0.36 18.38 35.61
C GLU A 309 0.90 17.52 35.78
N LYS A 310 1.96 18.11 36.31
CA LYS A 310 3.29 17.48 36.38
C LYS A 310 3.28 16.14 37.12
N ALA A 311 2.65 16.08 38.28
CA ALA A 311 2.62 14.86 39.09
C ALA A 311 1.89 13.71 38.38
N ASP A 312 0.81 14.02 37.66
CA ASP A 312 0.07 13.03 36.87
C ASP A 312 0.85 12.59 35.64
N ALA A 313 1.50 13.53 34.94
CA ALA A 313 2.37 13.25 33.81
C ALA A 313 3.50 12.29 34.20
N TRP A 314 4.14 12.52 35.35
CA TRP A 314 5.20 11.66 35.88
C TRP A 314 4.66 10.26 36.17
N LYS A 315 3.58 10.16 36.95
CA LYS A 315 2.95 8.87 37.27
C LYS A 315 2.55 8.09 36.01
N ARG A 316 1.94 8.78 35.03
CA ARG A 316 1.46 8.17 33.79
C ARG A 316 2.60 7.68 32.91
N SER A 317 3.64 8.49 32.74
CA SER A 317 4.81 8.16 31.91
C SER A 317 5.69 7.10 32.57
N ASP A 318 5.89 7.15 33.89
CA ASP A 318 6.63 6.11 34.64
C ASP A 318 5.96 4.74 34.52
N GLY A 319 4.64 4.69 34.74
CA GLY A 319 3.86 3.47 34.61
C GLY A 319 3.96 2.88 33.20
N TRP A 320 3.85 3.73 32.18
CA TRP A 320 3.95 3.31 30.78
C TRP A 320 5.32 2.76 30.41
N MET A 321 6.38 3.54 30.69
CA MET A 321 7.73 3.18 30.32
C MET A 321 8.21 1.95 31.09
N SER A 322 7.83 1.82 32.37
CA SER A 322 8.13 0.62 33.17
C SER A 322 7.41 -0.62 32.63
N PHE A 323 6.14 -0.47 32.25
CA PHE A 323 5.37 -1.56 31.65
C PHE A 323 5.99 -2.02 30.33
N LEU A 324 6.30 -1.11 29.41
CA LEU A 324 6.90 -1.48 28.12
C LEU A 324 8.28 -2.12 28.28
N ALA A 325 9.12 -1.59 29.19
CA ALA A 325 10.43 -2.17 29.46
C ALA A 325 10.36 -3.65 29.90
N GLN A 326 9.28 -4.04 30.59
CA GLN A 326 9.07 -5.42 31.02
C GLN A 326 8.33 -6.27 29.97
N ALA A 327 7.28 -5.72 29.36
CA ALA A 327 6.35 -6.49 28.52
C ALA A 327 6.80 -6.55 27.04
N VAL A 328 7.32 -5.44 26.51
CA VAL A 328 7.70 -5.31 25.09
C VAL A 328 8.95 -4.40 24.98
N PRO A 329 10.14 -4.85 25.41
CA PRO A 329 11.33 -4.00 25.57
C PRO A 329 11.85 -3.35 24.28
N LYS A 330 11.41 -3.84 23.11
CA LYS A 330 11.77 -3.28 21.79
C LYS A 330 10.68 -2.36 21.21
N ALA A 331 9.69 -1.95 22.01
CA ALA A 331 8.60 -1.09 21.55
C ALA A 331 9.12 0.30 21.15
N LEU A 332 8.66 0.79 20.00
CA LEU A 332 8.73 2.18 19.61
C LEU A 332 7.47 2.87 20.13
N THR A 333 7.63 3.75 21.12
CA THR A 333 6.54 4.49 21.74
C THR A 333 6.81 5.99 21.73
N PHE A 334 5.76 6.77 21.94
CA PHE A 334 5.80 8.22 22.06
C PHE A 334 4.49 8.77 22.62
N LEU A 335 4.54 10.00 23.12
CA LEU A 335 3.40 10.85 23.42
C LEU A 335 3.08 11.70 22.18
N TYR A 336 1.97 11.40 21.50
CA TYR A 336 1.50 12.17 20.34
C TYR A 336 0.92 13.50 20.84
N MET A 337 1.62 14.60 20.55
CA MET A 337 1.26 15.98 20.87
C MET A 337 0.05 16.47 20.05
N PRO A 338 -0.59 17.61 20.36
CA PRO A 338 -1.71 18.10 19.56
C PRO A 338 -1.39 18.07 18.06
N ASP A 339 -2.31 17.52 17.28
CA ASP A 339 -2.12 17.25 15.85
C ASP A 339 -2.04 18.55 15.03
N GLU A 340 -1.05 18.64 14.15
CA GLU A 340 -0.78 19.81 13.28
C GLU A 340 -0.98 21.17 14.01
N PRO A 341 -0.27 21.39 15.12
CA PRO A 341 -0.62 22.46 16.06
C PRO A 341 -0.33 23.84 15.46
N GLY A 342 -1.25 24.78 15.72
CA GLY A 342 -0.99 26.20 15.46
C GLY A 342 -0.12 26.84 16.56
N ARG A 343 0.45 28.02 16.29
CA ARG A 343 1.29 28.78 17.25
C ARG A 343 0.64 28.96 18.63
N GLN A 344 -0.68 29.11 18.67
CA GLN A 344 -1.47 29.23 19.92
C GLN A 344 -1.39 28.00 20.85
N GLN A 345 -0.96 26.84 20.35
CA GLN A 345 -0.79 25.61 21.11
C GLN A 345 0.66 25.38 21.54
N PHE A 346 1.63 26.23 21.12
CA PHE A 346 3.04 25.97 21.37
C PHE A 346 3.39 26.03 22.85
N ASP A 347 2.88 27.01 23.60
CA ASP A 347 3.08 27.09 25.05
C ASP A 347 2.54 25.86 25.78
N TYR A 348 1.40 25.33 25.30
CA TYR A 348 0.85 24.11 25.83
C TYR A 348 1.76 22.91 25.57
N ILE A 349 2.24 22.75 24.34
CA ILE A 349 3.19 21.68 23.96
C ILE A 349 4.47 21.76 24.80
N ARG A 350 5.04 22.96 24.96
CA ARG A 350 6.23 23.15 25.79
C ARG A 350 5.98 22.74 27.24
N ARG A 351 4.85 23.13 27.82
CA ARG A 351 4.46 22.70 29.18
C ARG A 351 4.35 21.17 29.29
N LEU A 352 3.74 20.51 28.31
CA LEU A 352 3.63 19.04 28.30
C LEU A 352 5.00 18.37 28.19
N ALA A 353 5.85 18.86 27.30
CA ALA A 353 7.22 18.37 27.15
C ALA A 353 8.01 18.57 28.44
N ASP A 354 7.96 19.75 29.06
CA ASP A 354 8.62 20.05 30.33
C ASP A 354 8.12 19.11 31.44
N ASN A 355 6.81 18.82 31.50
CA ASN A 355 6.26 17.86 32.45
C ASN A 355 6.83 16.46 32.25
N ILE A 356 6.99 15.99 31.01
CA ILE A 356 7.59 14.68 30.71
C ILE A 356 9.10 14.69 30.97
N HIS A 357 9.84 15.59 30.34
CA HIS A 357 11.30 15.61 30.37
C HIS A 357 11.87 15.92 31.76
N SER A 358 11.12 16.63 32.62
CA SER A 358 11.52 16.86 34.01
C SER A 358 11.30 15.65 34.94
N ASN A 359 10.67 14.57 34.46
CA ASN A 359 10.44 13.37 35.25
C ASN A 359 11.78 12.67 35.59
N PRO A 360 12.17 12.56 36.88
CA PRO A 360 13.40 11.89 37.28
C PRO A 360 13.32 10.35 37.16
N GLY A 361 12.11 9.81 36.99
CA GLY A 361 11.84 8.39 36.81
C GLY A 361 12.00 7.91 35.36
N PRO A 362 11.68 6.62 35.09
CA PRO A 362 11.78 6.06 33.74
C PRO A 362 10.91 6.78 32.70
N GLY A 363 9.83 7.44 33.13
CA GLY A 363 8.91 8.19 32.29
C GLY A 363 9.54 9.40 31.61
N GLY A 364 10.65 9.94 32.13
CA GLY A 364 11.40 11.03 31.48
C GLY A 364 12.01 10.64 30.12
N LYS A 365 12.00 9.34 29.79
CA LYS A 365 12.43 8.80 28.50
C LYS A 365 11.30 8.62 27.49
N LEU A 366 10.05 8.96 27.84
CA LEU A 366 8.92 8.90 26.91
C LEU A 366 9.09 10.00 25.84
N PRO A 367 9.33 9.64 24.57
CA PRO A 367 9.58 10.66 23.55
C PRO A 367 8.31 11.44 23.23
N THR A 368 8.44 12.74 22.99
CA THR A 368 7.35 13.57 22.47
C THR A 368 7.35 13.54 20.94
N PHE A 369 6.18 13.34 20.33
CA PHE A 369 6.00 13.26 18.89
C PHE A 369 5.02 14.33 18.39
N VAL A 370 5.32 14.99 17.27
CA VAL A 370 4.39 15.96 16.66
C VAL A 370 4.36 15.86 15.14
N THR A 371 3.16 15.95 14.57
CA THR A 371 2.91 16.17 13.14
C THR A 371 3.12 17.65 12.80
N HIS A 372 4.38 18.09 12.70
CA HIS A 372 4.73 19.44 12.33
C HIS A 372 6.11 19.49 11.68
N SER A 373 6.35 20.51 10.86
CA SER A 373 7.71 20.78 10.37
C SER A 373 8.59 21.31 11.49
N TYR A 374 9.91 21.11 11.42
CA TYR A 374 10.83 21.70 12.40
C TYR A 374 10.52 23.20 12.59
N THR A 375 10.37 23.62 13.84
CA THR A 375 10.01 25.00 14.21
C THR A 375 10.79 25.41 15.45
N PRO A 376 11.61 26.48 15.39
CA PRO A 376 12.47 26.89 16.50
C PRO A 376 11.75 27.08 17.85
N GLU A 377 10.51 27.58 17.84
CA GLU A 377 9.73 27.82 19.07
C GLU A 377 9.44 26.54 19.87
N LEU A 378 9.48 25.38 19.22
CA LEU A 378 9.28 24.07 19.82
C LEU A 378 10.59 23.28 19.95
N GLU A 379 11.74 23.88 19.63
CA GLU A 379 13.06 23.28 19.88
C GLU A 379 13.21 22.96 21.38
N GLY A 380 13.78 21.79 21.65
CA GLY A 380 13.90 21.27 23.02
C GLY A 380 12.69 20.44 23.46
N ALA A 381 11.48 20.79 23.01
CA ALA A 381 10.23 20.18 23.47
C ALA A 381 9.84 18.93 22.68
N ILE A 382 10.34 18.78 21.45
CA ILE A 382 9.98 17.70 20.53
C ILE A 382 11.14 16.74 20.34
N ASP A 383 10.91 15.44 20.57
CA ASP A 383 11.90 14.39 20.32
C ASP A 383 11.77 13.77 18.92
N TYR A 384 10.54 13.65 18.42
CA TYR A 384 10.23 13.13 17.09
C TYR A 384 9.38 14.12 16.29
N TRP A 385 10.02 14.81 15.35
CA TRP A 385 9.32 15.62 14.35
C TRP A 385 8.75 14.71 13.26
N CYS A 386 7.60 15.06 12.70
CA CYS A 386 7.02 14.34 11.58
C CYS A 386 6.29 15.32 10.65
N SER A 387 6.81 15.52 9.44
CA SER A 387 6.22 16.48 8.50
C SER A 387 5.80 15.84 7.19
N GLY A 388 4.87 16.47 6.46
CA GLY A 388 4.72 16.16 5.04
C GLY A 388 6.04 16.37 4.29
N PRO A 389 6.24 15.78 3.10
CA PRO A 389 7.52 15.84 2.39
C PRO A 389 8.03 17.27 2.14
N ARG A 390 7.13 18.22 1.85
CA ARG A 390 7.51 19.64 1.65
C ARG A 390 8.03 20.33 2.91
N GLY A 391 7.60 19.85 4.07
CA GLY A 391 8.04 20.37 5.36
C GLY A 391 9.34 19.75 5.85
N TYR A 392 9.80 18.64 5.24
CA TYR A 392 10.95 17.90 5.71
C TYR A 392 12.26 18.61 5.37
N ARG A 393 12.97 19.04 6.41
CA ARG A 393 14.23 19.79 6.31
C ARG A 393 15.40 18.86 6.57
N ILE A 394 16.13 18.48 5.52
CA ILE A 394 17.22 17.49 5.59
C ILE A 394 18.32 17.93 6.55
N ASP A 395 18.73 19.20 6.48
CA ASP A 395 19.71 19.83 7.38
C ASP A 395 19.28 19.73 8.85
N MET A 396 18.01 20.02 9.12
CA MET A 396 17.46 19.94 10.47
C MET A 396 17.30 18.51 10.96
N ALA A 397 16.88 17.58 10.11
CA ALA A 397 16.81 16.17 10.45
C ALA A 397 18.17 15.61 10.87
N LEU A 398 19.23 16.00 10.17
CA LEU A 398 20.60 15.65 10.55
C LEU A 398 20.98 16.27 11.91
N LYS A 399 20.68 17.55 12.13
CA LYS A 399 20.92 18.23 13.42
C LYS A 399 20.20 17.53 14.58
N GLU A 400 18.90 17.28 14.47
CA GLU A 400 18.12 16.62 15.54
C GLU A 400 18.67 15.23 15.86
N ARG A 401 19.08 14.45 14.85
CA ARG A 401 19.70 13.13 15.09
C ARG A 401 21.02 13.18 15.85
N THR A 402 21.81 14.25 15.70
CA THR A 402 23.02 14.43 16.53
C THR A 402 22.70 14.65 18.02
N GLN A 403 21.45 15.03 18.34
CA GLN A 403 20.96 15.24 19.70
C GLN A 403 20.20 14.02 20.25
N GLY A 404 20.22 12.88 19.55
CA GLY A 404 19.47 11.67 19.94
C GLY A 404 17.98 11.72 19.62
N ARG A 405 17.53 12.72 18.86
CA ARG A 405 16.16 12.90 18.37
C ARG A 405 15.98 12.34 16.96
N ASP A 406 14.79 12.45 16.40
CA ASP A 406 14.56 12.01 15.02
C ASP A 406 13.57 12.92 14.28
N TYR A 407 13.59 12.80 12.95
CA TYR A 407 12.69 13.52 12.06
C TYR A 407 12.20 12.54 10.99
N TRP A 408 10.89 12.30 11.01
CA TRP A 408 10.14 11.40 10.15
C TRP A 408 9.31 12.16 9.12
N VAL A 409 8.71 11.41 8.20
CA VAL A 409 7.76 11.94 7.23
C VAL A 409 6.41 11.25 7.33
N TYR A 410 5.35 11.98 7.01
CA TYR A 410 4.02 11.41 6.88
C TYR A 410 3.33 11.83 5.58
N ASN A 411 2.40 10.98 5.15
CA ASN A 411 1.61 11.18 3.93
C ASN A 411 2.49 11.39 2.69
N GLY A 412 1.98 12.12 1.71
CA GLY A 412 2.71 12.46 0.50
C GLY A 412 2.72 13.97 0.23
N GLY A 413 3.37 14.38 -0.85
CA GLY A 413 3.44 15.79 -1.20
C GLY A 413 4.40 16.11 -2.34
N ARG A 414 3.92 16.08 -3.57
CA ARG A 414 4.71 16.42 -4.77
C ARG A 414 5.07 17.91 -4.80
N PRO A 415 6.24 18.30 -5.33
CA PRO A 415 7.31 17.44 -5.86
C PRO A 415 8.29 16.93 -4.79
N ALA A 416 8.13 17.32 -3.52
CA ALA A 416 9.06 16.96 -2.44
C ALA A 416 9.03 15.47 -2.06
N GLY A 417 7.96 14.77 -2.37
CA GLY A 417 7.86 13.31 -2.33
C GLY A 417 6.66 12.85 -3.13
N GLY A 418 6.52 11.55 -3.35
CA GLY A 418 5.31 11.00 -3.97
C GLY A 418 4.05 11.32 -3.17
N ALA A 419 2.91 11.24 -3.83
CA ALA A 419 1.58 11.33 -3.26
C ALA A 419 0.89 9.96 -3.19
N VAL A 420 0.31 9.63 -2.04
CA VAL A 420 -0.36 8.34 -1.82
C VAL A 420 -1.86 8.51 -2.11
N THR A 421 -2.22 8.67 -3.39
CA THR A 421 -3.59 8.95 -3.85
C THR A 421 -3.99 8.12 -5.08
N ILE A 422 -5.27 8.14 -5.47
CA ILE A 422 -5.79 7.42 -6.65
C ILE A 422 -5.32 8.02 -7.97
N ASP A 423 -5.22 9.34 -8.02
CA ASP A 423 -4.92 10.16 -9.19
C ASP A 423 -3.42 10.49 -9.36
N ALA A 424 -2.55 9.92 -8.51
CA ALA A 424 -1.10 9.91 -8.70
C ALA A 424 -0.61 8.60 -9.35
N PRO A 425 0.60 8.56 -9.96
CA PRO A 425 1.22 7.32 -10.39
C PRO A 425 1.30 6.26 -9.29
N ALA A 426 1.19 4.98 -9.65
CA ALA A 426 1.26 3.88 -8.69
C ALA A 426 2.59 3.84 -7.91
N THR A 427 3.67 4.36 -8.49
CA THR A 427 5.02 4.38 -7.89
C THR A 427 5.23 5.48 -6.86
N ASP A 428 4.31 6.43 -6.70
CA ASP A 428 4.48 7.53 -5.75
C ASP A 428 4.72 7.07 -4.29
N PRO A 429 3.93 6.14 -3.73
CA PRO A 429 4.21 5.57 -2.40
C PRO A 429 5.60 4.91 -2.33
N ARG A 430 6.04 4.28 -3.42
CA ARG A 430 7.34 3.62 -3.53
C ARG A 430 8.48 4.64 -3.49
N SER A 431 8.32 5.78 -4.16
CA SER A 431 9.30 6.88 -4.17
C SER A 431 9.58 7.42 -2.76
N LEU A 432 8.55 7.53 -1.90
CA LEU A 432 8.70 7.98 -0.51
C LEU A 432 9.55 7.03 0.31
N ILE A 433 9.46 5.72 0.05
CA ILE A 433 10.27 4.72 0.74
C ILE A 433 11.74 4.78 0.28
N TRP A 434 11.98 4.98 -1.01
CA TRP A 434 13.35 5.21 -1.53
C TRP A 434 13.95 6.51 -0.99
N ALA A 435 13.16 7.58 -0.93
CA ALA A 435 13.56 8.84 -0.30
C ALA A 435 13.87 8.68 1.20
N SER A 436 13.09 7.85 1.89
CA SER A 436 13.33 7.49 3.30
C SER A 436 14.66 6.76 3.47
N PHE A 437 14.99 5.82 2.60
CA PHE A 437 16.31 5.19 2.58
C PHE A 437 17.43 6.23 2.36
N LYS A 438 17.30 7.08 1.32
CA LYS A 438 18.30 8.10 0.95
C LYS A 438 18.67 9.00 2.13
N HIS A 439 17.68 9.41 2.91
CA HIS A 439 17.86 10.36 4.02
C HIS A 439 17.81 9.71 5.41
N GLY A 440 17.90 8.38 5.50
CA GLY A 440 17.97 7.65 6.77
C GLY A 440 16.74 7.84 7.66
N ILE A 441 15.56 8.00 7.07
CA ILE A 441 14.30 8.16 7.80
C ILE A 441 13.87 6.81 8.35
N ARG A 442 13.74 6.73 9.68
CA ARG A 442 13.48 5.47 10.38
C ARG A 442 12.02 5.04 10.39
N LEU A 443 11.09 6.00 10.31
CA LEU A 443 9.65 5.74 10.33
C LEU A 443 8.95 6.62 9.29
N TYR A 444 8.05 5.99 8.54
CA TYR A 444 7.04 6.66 7.74
C TYR A 444 5.69 6.55 8.43
N PHE A 445 4.90 7.63 8.44
CA PHE A 445 3.55 7.66 9.01
C PHE A 445 2.49 7.90 7.91
N TYR A 446 1.37 7.16 7.95
CA TYR A 446 0.18 7.46 7.16
C TYR A 446 -1.01 7.74 8.08
N TRP A 447 -1.65 8.88 7.87
CA TRP A 447 -2.64 9.43 8.79
C TRP A 447 -3.88 8.55 8.98
N HIS A 448 -4.23 7.70 8.01
CA HIS A 448 -5.31 6.74 8.20
C HIS A 448 -5.25 5.63 7.15
N ALA A 449 -5.52 4.37 7.50
CA ALA A 449 -5.55 3.25 6.54
C ALA A 449 -6.95 2.91 6.03
N THR A 450 -7.97 3.16 6.85
CA THR A 450 -9.37 2.76 6.63
C THR A 450 -10.35 3.91 6.83
N HIS A 451 -10.05 5.12 6.32
CA HIS A 451 -10.87 6.33 6.52
C HIS A 451 -12.13 6.26 5.67
N TRP A 452 -12.97 5.26 5.95
CA TRP A 452 -14.19 4.97 5.20
C TRP A 452 -15.32 5.83 5.69
N ARG A 453 -15.47 6.08 6.99
CA ARG A 453 -16.27 7.20 7.44
C ARG A 453 -15.38 8.44 7.49
N HIS A 454 -15.75 9.49 6.75
CA HIS A 454 -15.02 10.75 6.82
C HIS A 454 -14.91 11.25 8.26
N ASN A 455 -13.83 11.92 8.63
CA ASN A 455 -13.63 12.58 9.91
C ASN A 455 -14.55 13.81 10.04
N SER A 456 -14.43 14.55 11.16
CA SER A 456 -15.27 15.72 11.44
C SER A 456 -15.04 16.92 10.51
N GLN A 457 -14.01 16.90 9.66
CA GLN A 457 -13.75 17.98 8.71
C GLN A 457 -14.76 17.97 7.56
N LYS A 458 -15.28 16.79 7.19
CA LYS A 458 -16.34 16.64 6.20
C LYS A 458 -17.66 17.16 6.76
N GLN A 459 -18.23 18.15 6.08
CA GLN A 459 -19.58 18.63 6.34
C GLN A 459 -20.62 17.77 5.60
N GLY A 460 -21.74 17.49 6.26
CA GLY A 460 -22.84 16.69 5.70
C GLY A 460 -22.67 15.18 5.93
N GLU A 461 -23.06 14.38 4.93
CA GLU A 461 -22.91 12.92 4.96
C GLU A 461 -21.42 12.54 5.06
N ARG A 462 -21.12 11.61 5.98
CA ARG A 462 -19.76 11.15 6.29
C ARG A 462 -19.56 9.67 6.00
N ASN A 463 -20.63 8.89 5.92
CA ASN A 463 -20.62 7.49 5.53
C ASN A 463 -20.56 7.42 4.00
N GLN A 464 -19.36 7.47 3.44
CA GLN A 464 -19.15 7.39 1.98
C GLN A 464 -19.30 5.96 1.47
N ASN A 465 -19.65 5.86 0.20
CA ASN A 465 -19.55 4.65 -0.56
C ASN A 465 -18.12 4.52 -1.11
N VAL A 466 -17.22 3.95 -0.31
CA VAL A 466 -15.79 3.81 -0.67
C VAL A 466 -15.56 3.02 -1.96
N TRP A 467 -16.49 2.17 -2.38
CA TRP A 467 -16.37 1.37 -3.60
C TRP A 467 -16.72 2.13 -4.89
N ALA A 468 -17.44 3.26 -4.78
CA ALA A 468 -17.88 4.06 -5.92
C ALA A 468 -17.38 5.51 -5.88
N GLU A 469 -17.19 6.07 -4.69
CA GLU A 469 -16.76 7.44 -4.46
C GLU A 469 -15.26 7.48 -4.23
N THR A 470 -14.55 8.20 -5.10
CA THR A 470 -13.08 8.28 -5.03
C THR A 470 -12.59 9.28 -3.99
N VAL A 471 -13.39 10.30 -3.65
CA VAL A 471 -13.02 11.35 -2.68
C VAL A 471 -13.19 10.82 -1.27
N THR A 472 -12.08 10.49 -0.62
CA THR A 472 -12.06 9.89 0.74
C THR A 472 -11.60 10.90 1.80
N PHE A 473 -11.06 12.04 1.39
CA PHE A 473 -10.82 13.21 2.23
C PHE A 473 -11.50 14.44 1.60
N ASP A 474 -12.26 15.19 2.39
CA ASP A 474 -12.93 16.40 1.96
C ASP A 474 -13.18 17.31 3.18
N ASN A 475 -12.53 18.48 3.20
CA ASN A 475 -12.71 19.50 4.23
C ASN A 475 -13.34 20.79 3.68
N ARG A 476 -13.98 20.72 2.50
CA ARG A 476 -14.73 21.86 1.94
C ARG A 476 -15.89 22.22 2.86
N GLY A 477 -16.06 23.52 3.06
CA GLY A 477 -17.07 24.07 3.96
C GLY A 477 -16.73 23.92 5.44
N GLN A 478 -15.54 23.43 5.81
CA GLN A 478 -15.14 23.32 7.22
C GLN A 478 -15.19 24.71 7.90
N PRO A 479 -15.94 24.86 9.02
CA PRO A 479 -16.01 26.13 9.75
C PRO A 479 -14.63 26.62 10.20
N ASN A 480 -14.40 27.93 10.09
CA ASN A 480 -13.16 28.59 10.50
C ASN A 480 -11.88 28.12 9.76
N LYS A 481 -12.00 27.31 8.70
CA LYS A 481 -10.88 26.95 7.82
C LYS A 481 -10.81 27.93 6.65
N PRO A 482 -9.68 28.62 6.41
CA PRO A 482 -9.54 29.49 5.23
C PRO A 482 -9.77 28.72 3.93
N ILE A 483 -10.45 29.33 2.94
CA ILE A 483 -10.80 28.68 1.66
C ILE A 483 -9.56 28.09 0.96
N ARG A 484 -8.42 28.79 1.02
CA ARG A 484 -7.15 28.35 0.42
C ARG A 484 -6.58 27.06 1.04
N ASP A 485 -7.03 26.71 2.25
CA ASP A 485 -6.63 25.52 3.01
C ASP A 485 -7.74 24.45 3.03
N GLN A 486 -8.81 24.66 2.25
CA GLN A 486 -9.86 23.68 1.98
C GLN A 486 -9.58 22.96 0.65
N GLY A 487 -10.07 21.73 0.55
CA GLY A 487 -9.73 20.82 -0.54
C GLY A 487 -10.38 19.45 -0.41
N PHE A 488 -10.13 18.62 -1.42
CA PHE A 488 -10.54 17.22 -1.44
C PHE A 488 -9.49 16.37 -2.14
N ILE A 489 -9.39 15.10 -1.76
CA ILE A 489 -8.34 14.19 -2.21
C ILE A 489 -8.91 12.81 -2.51
N HIS A 490 -8.48 12.21 -3.62
CA HIS A 490 -8.93 10.89 -4.02
C HIS A 490 -8.10 9.77 -3.35
N GLY A 491 -8.75 8.90 -2.57
CA GLY A 491 -8.13 7.75 -1.89
C GLY A 491 -7.26 8.07 -0.68
N ASP A 492 -7.08 9.35 -0.31
CA ASP A 492 -6.33 9.72 0.88
C ASP A 492 -7.00 9.18 2.16
N GLY A 493 -6.21 8.57 3.03
CA GLY A 493 -6.68 7.90 4.23
C GLY A 493 -7.25 6.49 3.99
N VAL A 494 -7.26 5.98 2.75
CA VAL A 494 -7.82 4.67 2.39
C VAL A 494 -6.82 3.84 1.58
N LEU A 495 -6.09 2.98 2.30
CA LEU A 495 -5.17 1.99 1.72
C LEU A 495 -5.75 0.56 1.76
N ILE A 496 -6.79 0.36 2.55
CA ILE A 496 -7.47 -0.92 2.77
C ILE A 496 -8.96 -0.69 2.63
N TYR A 497 -9.63 -1.51 1.82
CA TYR A 497 -11.08 -1.46 1.58
C TYR A 497 -11.82 -2.57 2.35
N PRO A 498 -13.10 -2.36 2.71
CA PRO A 498 -13.91 -3.38 3.38
C PRO A 498 -14.39 -4.44 2.38
N GLY A 499 -14.27 -5.72 2.74
CA GLY A 499 -14.71 -6.82 1.87
C GLY A 499 -16.22 -7.11 1.91
N GLU A 500 -16.89 -6.72 2.99
CA GLU A 500 -18.35 -6.66 3.10
C GLU A 500 -18.78 -5.19 3.28
N ASP A 501 -20.01 -4.85 2.89
CA ASP A 501 -20.51 -3.48 3.07
C ASP A 501 -21.97 -3.50 3.52
N LYS A 502 -22.20 -3.18 4.80
CA LYS A 502 -23.53 -3.11 5.43
C LYS A 502 -24.21 -1.76 5.20
N LEU A 503 -23.45 -0.72 4.88
CA LEU A 503 -24.00 0.61 4.61
C LEU A 503 -24.41 0.77 3.15
N HIS A 504 -23.67 0.13 2.25
CA HIS A 504 -23.94 0.11 0.80
C HIS A 504 -24.01 -1.35 0.31
N PRO A 505 -25.12 -2.08 0.58
CA PRO A 505 -25.22 -3.52 0.28
C PRO A 505 -25.10 -3.87 -1.21
N ASP A 506 -25.36 -2.92 -2.10
CA ASP A 506 -25.10 -3.09 -3.52
C ASP A 506 -23.61 -3.27 -3.78
N GLN A 507 -22.73 -2.64 -2.99
CA GLN A 507 -21.27 -2.70 -3.11
C GLN A 507 -20.61 -3.84 -2.33
N ASP A 508 -21.37 -4.71 -1.67
CA ASP A 508 -20.81 -5.83 -0.92
C ASP A 508 -20.03 -6.80 -1.83
N ARG A 509 -18.76 -7.05 -1.52
CA ARG A 509 -17.88 -8.00 -2.25
C ARG A 509 -17.96 -9.41 -1.69
N SER A 510 -18.64 -9.60 -0.56
CA SER A 510 -18.78 -10.86 0.16
C SER A 510 -17.45 -11.50 0.53
N ILE A 511 -16.47 -10.65 0.85
CA ILE A 511 -15.14 -11.03 1.34
C ILE A 511 -15.09 -10.73 2.83
N ALA A 512 -14.84 -11.75 3.65
CA ALA A 512 -14.92 -11.64 5.11
C ALA A 512 -13.69 -10.97 5.75
N GLY A 513 -13.20 -9.86 5.20
CA GLY A 513 -11.99 -9.20 5.68
C GLY A 513 -11.48 -8.07 4.78
N PRO A 514 -10.22 -7.64 4.96
CA PRO A 514 -9.63 -6.52 4.23
C PRO A 514 -9.39 -6.83 2.74
N ILE A 515 -9.52 -5.81 1.90
CA ILE A 515 -9.15 -5.82 0.48
C ILE A 515 -8.05 -4.78 0.22
N SER A 516 -7.04 -5.15 -0.58
CA SER A 516 -5.87 -4.33 -0.87
C SER A 516 -6.11 -3.26 -1.93
N THR A 517 -5.12 -2.39 -2.10
CA THR A 517 -5.08 -1.33 -3.13
C THR A 517 -3.78 -1.36 -3.91
N VAL A 518 -3.79 -0.82 -5.13
CA VAL A 518 -2.58 -0.60 -5.93
C VAL A 518 -1.56 0.25 -5.16
N GLN A 519 -2.03 1.24 -4.39
CA GLN A 519 -1.20 2.11 -3.56
C GLN A 519 -0.50 1.34 -2.43
N LEU A 520 -1.24 0.52 -1.67
CA LEU A 520 -0.65 -0.29 -0.60
C LEU A 520 0.32 -1.34 -1.15
N ALA A 521 0.00 -1.94 -2.29
CA ALA A 521 0.89 -2.90 -2.95
C ALA A 521 2.22 -2.24 -3.36
N ASN A 522 2.19 -1.02 -3.91
CA ASN A 522 3.39 -0.26 -4.25
C ASN A 522 4.13 0.28 -3.02
N PHE A 523 3.41 0.62 -1.96
CA PHE A 523 3.99 0.97 -0.66
C PHE A 523 4.80 -0.21 -0.11
N ARG A 524 4.19 -1.42 -0.08
CA ARG A 524 4.85 -2.68 0.29
C ARG A 524 6.06 -2.95 -0.61
N ARG A 525 5.94 -2.75 -1.93
CA ARG A 525 7.05 -2.91 -2.88
C ARG A 525 8.22 -2.00 -2.50
N GLY A 526 7.96 -0.74 -2.17
CA GLY A 526 8.97 0.18 -1.64
C GLY A 526 9.66 -0.34 -0.39
N LEU A 527 8.91 -0.87 0.59
CA LEU A 527 9.48 -1.44 1.81
C LEU A 527 10.38 -2.65 1.52
N GLN A 528 10.02 -3.49 0.54
CA GLN A 528 10.86 -4.59 0.08
C GLN A 528 12.12 -4.06 -0.60
N ASP A 529 12.03 -3.00 -1.41
CA ASP A 529 13.20 -2.36 -2.04
C ASP A 529 14.17 -1.79 -1.01
N HIS A 530 13.65 -1.19 0.06
CA HIS A 530 14.46 -0.74 1.18
C HIS A 530 15.28 -1.89 1.79
N GLN A 531 14.76 -3.12 1.80
CA GLN A 531 15.52 -4.28 2.26
C GLN A 531 16.65 -4.65 1.29
N TYR A 532 16.43 -4.59 -0.03
CA TYR A 532 17.50 -4.76 -1.02
C TYR A 532 18.61 -3.73 -0.83
N LEU A 533 18.24 -2.45 -0.70
CA LEU A 533 19.17 -1.35 -0.48
C LEU A 533 19.96 -1.53 0.83
N THR A 534 19.28 -1.92 1.91
CA THR A 534 19.89 -2.16 3.22
C THR A 534 20.86 -3.34 3.19
N MET A 535 20.46 -4.46 2.58
CA MET A 535 21.32 -5.63 2.42
C MET A 535 22.54 -5.33 1.56
N ALA A 536 22.36 -4.61 0.44
CA ALA A 536 23.48 -4.20 -0.41
C ALA A 536 24.46 -3.31 0.35
N LYS A 537 23.97 -2.33 1.11
CA LYS A 537 24.81 -1.48 1.97
C LYS A 537 25.57 -2.27 3.04
N GLN A 538 24.92 -3.24 3.68
CA GLN A 538 25.55 -4.13 4.66
C GLN A 538 26.67 -5.01 4.06
N LEU A 539 26.61 -5.28 2.75
CA LEU A 539 27.63 -6.02 2.01
C LEU A 539 28.73 -5.12 1.44
N GLY A 540 28.74 -3.81 1.76
CA GLY A 540 29.73 -2.86 1.22
C GLY A 540 29.53 -2.52 -0.26
N LEU A 541 28.33 -2.73 -0.81
CA LEU A 541 28.00 -2.46 -2.20
C LEU A 541 27.57 -1.00 -2.41
N ASP A 542 28.34 -0.06 -1.87
CA ASP A 542 27.95 1.36 -1.75
C ASP A 542 27.70 2.01 -3.11
N GLU A 543 28.49 1.68 -4.13
CA GLU A 543 28.37 2.31 -5.45
C GLU A 543 27.06 1.95 -6.17
N VAL A 544 26.65 0.68 -6.15
CA VAL A 544 25.36 0.28 -6.76
C VAL A 544 24.18 0.82 -5.96
N VAL A 545 24.29 0.93 -4.64
CA VAL A 545 23.28 1.57 -3.79
C VAL A 545 23.14 3.04 -4.16
N ARG A 546 24.25 3.78 -4.15
CA ARG A 546 24.29 5.22 -4.45
C ARG A 546 23.72 5.54 -5.83
N THR A 547 24.22 4.87 -6.87
CA THR A 547 23.76 5.09 -8.26
C THR A 547 22.30 4.71 -8.47
N SER A 548 21.80 3.66 -7.80
CA SER A 548 20.39 3.28 -7.86
C SER A 548 19.49 4.33 -7.18
N VAL A 549 19.88 4.80 -6.00
CA VAL A 549 19.12 5.81 -5.25
C VAL A 549 19.10 7.15 -5.97
N GLU A 550 20.24 7.60 -6.50
CA GLU A 550 20.34 8.85 -7.28
C GLU A 550 19.50 8.81 -8.56
N LYS A 551 19.41 7.64 -9.23
CA LYS A 551 18.55 7.47 -10.41
C LYS A 551 17.06 7.57 -10.04
N ILE A 552 16.65 6.98 -8.92
CA ILE A 552 15.24 6.83 -8.55
C ILE A 552 14.69 8.05 -7.83
N VAL A 553 15.45 8.64 -6.90
CA VAL A 553 15.04 9.80 -6.07
C VAL A 553 16.16 10.86 -6.01
N PRO A 554 16.48 11.53 -7.13
CA PRO A 554 17.60 12.46 -7.19
C PRO A 554 17.43 13.66 -6.26
N ARG A 555 16.28 14.35 -6.28
CA ARG A 555 15.99 15.51 -5.42
C ARG A 555 14.61 15.39 -4.76
N VAL A 556 14.58 15.33 -3.45
CA VAL A 556 13.37 15.15 -2.64
C VAL A 556 13.44 16.05 -1.40
N PHE A 557 12.33 16.18 -0.68
CA PHE A 557 12.22 16.99 0.52
C PHE A 557 12.69 18.43 0.28
N SER A 558 13.53 18.98 1.16
CA SER A 558 14.09 20.32 1.02
C SER A 558 15.05 20.51 -0.17
N GLU A 559 15.43 19.45 -0.90
CA GLU A 559 16.19 19.54 -2.17
C GLU A 559 15.28 19.64 -3.40
N ALA A 560 13.97 19.43 -3.26
CA ALA A 560 13.05 19.40 -4.39
C ALA A 560 12.88 20.79 -5.03
N GLY A 561 12.80 20.81 -6.36
CA GLY A 561 12.49 22.02 -7.14
C GLY A 561 11.00 22.15 -7.40
N GLU A 562 10.64 22.77 -8.53
CA GLU A 562 9.23 22.95 -8.93
C GLU A 562 8.62 21.72 -9.61
N THR A 563 9.46 20.83 -10.16
CA THR A 563 9.06 19.60 -10.87
C THR A 563 9.37 18.34 -10.07
N VAL A 564 8.61 17.29 -10.32
CA VAL A 564 8.94 15.94 -9.82
C VAL A 564 10.27 15.51 -10.42
N SER A 565 11.19 15.04 -9.58
CA SER A 565 12.50 14.55 -9.99
C SER A 565 12.68 13.04 -9.82
N PHE A 566 11.82 12.40 -9.01
CA PHE A 566 11.82 10.96 -8.80
C PHE A 566 11.10 10.24 -9.93
N SER A 567 11.42 8.96 -10.14
CA SER A 567 10.80 8.17 -11.21
C SER A 567 9.31 7.93 -10.93
N GLU A 568 8.51 8.12 -11.98
CA GLU A 568 7.08 7.82 -12.02
C GLU A 568 6.77 6.46 -12.69
N SER A 569 7.74 5.80 -13.32
CA SER A 569 7.54 4.50 -14.01
C SER A 569 8.04 3.34 -13.16
N GLY A 570 7.23 2.29 -13.05
CA GLY A 570 7.63 1.04 -12.39
C GLY A 570 8.85 0.39 -13.04
N ASN A 571 9.07 0.61 -14.33
CA ASN A 571 10.21 0.06 -15.07
C ASN A 571 11.56 0.50 -14.51
N ASP A 572 11.70 1.77 -14.09
CA ASP A 572 12.95 2.28 -13.55
C ASP A 572 13.30 1.61 -12.21
N TYR A 573 12.29 1.43 -11.35
CA TYR A 573 12.47 0.77 -10.06
C TYR A 573 12.83 -0.70 -10.23
N GLU A 574 12.18 -1.42 -11.15
CA GLU A 574 12.52 -2.82 -11.42
C GLU A 574 13.93 -2.97 -12.00
N GLU A 575 14.38 -2.05 -12.86
CA GLU A 575 15.76 -2.04 -13.35
C GLU A 575 16.77 -1.82 -12.21
N ALA A 576 16.52 -0.83 -11.35
CA ALA A 576 17.38 -0.54 -10.20
C ALA A 576 17.45 -1.72 -9.21
N ARG A 577 16.29 -2.34 -8.92
CA ARG A 577 16.23 -3.55 -8.09
C ARG A 577 16.94 -4.74 -8.69
N TYR A 578 16.80 -4.96 -10.00
CA TYR A 578 17.48 -6.08 -10.64
C TYR A 578 19.00 -5.94 -10.52
N LYS A 579 19.53 -4.72 -10.70
CA LYS A 579 20.95 -4.39 -10.47
C LYS A 579 21.38 -4.69 -9.04
N LEU A 580 20.61 -4.25 -8.03
CA LEU A 580 20.86 -4.55 -6.62
C LEU A 580 20.82 -6.07 -6.35
N ALA A 581 19.80 -6.77 -6.86
CA ALA A 581 19.63 -8.21 -6.69
C ALA A 581 20.82 -9.00 -7.23
N ARG A 582 21.28 -8.65 -8.43
CA ARG A 582 22.46 -9.25 -9.08
C ARG A 582 23.73 -9.02 -8.25
N ALA A 583 23.95 -7.79 -7.79
CA ALA A 583 25.11 -7.46 -6.97
C ALA A 583 25.12 -8.19 -5.63
N ILE A 584 23.98 -8.24 -4.92
CA ILE A 584 23.82 -8.98 -3.66
C ILE A 584 24.08 -10.48 -3.89
N ALA A 585 23.48 -11.06 -4.94
CA ALA A 585 23.65 -12.47 -5.24
C ALA A 585 25.08 -12.84 -5.64
N GLN A 586 25.85 -11.90 -6.22
CA GLN A 586 27.27 -12.10 -6.53
C GLN A 586 28.15 -11.98 -5.28
N ALA A 587 27.90 -11.00 -4.41
CA ALA A 587 28.67 -10.78 -3.19
C ALA A 587 28.47 -11.87 -2.13
N LYS A 588 27.38 -12.65 -2.22
CA LYS A 588 27.09 -13.80 -1.34
C LYS A 588 27.58 -15.15 -1.89
N ARG A 589 28.15 -15.19 -3.10
CA ARG A 589 28.84 -16.38 -3.62
C ARG A 589 30.24 -16.44 -3.02
#